data_AF-A0A0D2AP94-F1
#
_entry.id   AF-A0A0D2AP94-F1
#
_cell.length_a   1.000
_cell.length_b   1.000
_cell.length_c   1.000
_cell.angle_alpha   90.00
_cell.angle_beta   90.00
_cell.angle_gamma   90.00
#
_symmetry.space_group_name_H-M   'P 1'
#
loop_
_entity.id
_entity.type
_entity.pdbx_description
1 polymer ?
#
loop_
_entity_poly.entity_id
_entity_poly.type
_entity_poly.pdbx_seq_one_letter_code
_entity_poly.pdbx_strand_id
1 'polypeptide(L)'
;MDGGMPRKRMGNGCRTCKLRHVKCDESKPHCNRCLKARRRCLGYSVTTKDDASSSPVAFLVMAQGSNRPECDAKARRAFQFFYEVCQASFSRYEKNSAVWTRMVLQASHCEESIKHLVIAASCLGLCRRRGGPTSASEDFTSFLFHHGRALALLSRGQWQKKPSVILLACLLLVLCGQLQDRDDLAAQHAQAGKKILASHYIDGGLHSHAHMIDPAIDEIAVVFSKLNIDRKDGSSLHMAMPGMLGLPGPPTELPTTTQQLIWSF
;
A
#
# COMPACT_ATOMS: atom_id res chain seq x y z
N MET A 1 -37.28 24.98 -41.72
CA MET A 1 -37.14 23.97 -40.64
C MET A 1 -36.48 22.76 -41.26
N ASP A 2 -35.28 22.38 -40.83
CA ASP A 2 -34.78 21.01 -41.00
C ASP A 2 -33.68 20.75 -39.96
N GLY A 3 -34.09 20.09 -38.87
CA GLY A 3 -33.21 19.67 -37.78
C GLY A 3 -32.65 18.27 -38.06
N GLY A 4 -31.32 18.17 -38.20
CA GLY A 4 -30.61 16.90 -38.29
C GLY A 4 -30.36 16.27 -36.91
N MET A 5 -31.10 15.20 -36.60
CA MET A 5 -30.98 14.40 -35.37
C MET A 5 -29.56 13.79 -35.20
N PRO A 6 -28.92 13.86 -34.02
CA PRO A 6 -27.62 13.21 -33.80
C PRO A 6 -27.77 11.68 -33.73
N ARG A 7 -26.89 10.97 -34.45
CA ARG A 7 -26.85 9.49 -34.54
C ARG A 7 -26.72 8.86 -33.15
N LYS A 8 -27.65 7.97 -32.84
CA LYS A 8 -27.68 7.12 -31.64
C LYS A 8 -26.36 6.36 -31.51
N ARG A 9 -25.55 6.69 -30.49
CA ARG A 9 -24.30 5.97 -30.20
C ARG A 9 -24.62 4.52 -29.86
N MET A 10 -24.05 3.60 -30.64
CA MET A 10 -24.25 2.16 -30.53
C MET A 10 -23.56 1.62 -29.25
N GLY A 11 -24.31 1.60 -28.14
CA GLY A 11 -23.78 1.38 -26.79
C GLY A 11 -23.17 -0.01 -26.52
N ASN A 12 -23.62 -1.05 -27.24
CA ASN A 12 -23.42 -2.43 -26.78
C ASN A 12 -22.47 -3.28 -27.64
N GLY A 13 -21.76 -2.69 -28.62
CA GLY A 13 -20.81 -3.45 -29.43
C GLY A 13 -19.55 -3.91 -28.68
N CYS A 14 -18.95 -5.03 -29.10
CA CYS A 14 -17.68 -5.50 -28.56
C CYS A 14 -16.56 -4.48 -28.82
N ARG A 15 -15.52 -4.49 -27.98
CA ARG A 15 -14.41 -3.53 -28.04
C ARG A 15 -13.71 -3.54 -29.41
N THR A 16 -13.55 -4.71 -30.04
CA THR A 16 -12.94 -4.83 -31.38
C THR A 16 -13.80 -4.15 -32.46
N CYS A 17 -15.13 -4.28 -32.41
CA CYS A 17 -16.02 -3.62 -33.36
C CYS A 17 -16.10 -2.11 -33.12
N LYS A 18 -16.07 -1.68 -31.85
CA LYS A 18 -16.00 -0.26 -31.45
C LYS A 18 -14.73 0.40 -31.99
N LEU A 19 -13.55 -0.19 -31.77
CA LEU A 19 -12.27 0.32 -32.29
C LEU A 19 -12.24 0.43 -33.81
N ARG A 20 -12.98 -0.45 -34.50
CA ARG A 20 -13.07 -0.47 -35.96
C ARG A 20 -14.19 0.41 -36.51
N HIS A 21 -14.96 1.09 -35.66
CA HIS A 21 -16.16 1.85 -36.04
C HIS A 21 -17.14 1.07 -36.94
N VAL A 22 -17.29 -0.24 -36.69
CA VAL A 22 -18.25 -1.10 -37.39
C VAL A 22 -19.34 -1.60 -36.45
N LYS A 23 -20.56 -1.81 -36.97
CA LYS A 23 -21.68 -2.38 -36.20
C LYS A 23 -21.31 -3.76 -35.64
N CYS A 24 -21.60 -4.01 -34.37
CA CYS A 24 -21.40 -5.33 -33.76
C CYS A 24 -22.70 -6.13 -33.86
N ASP A 25 -22.59 -7.45 -34.02
CA ASP A 25 -23.72 -8.38 -33.99
C ASP A 25 -24.05 -8.89 -32.57
N GLU A 26 -23.29 -8.45 -31.57
CA GLU A 26 -23.53 -8.67 -30.12
C GLU A 26 -23.58 -10.14 -29.65
N SER A 27 -23.23 -11.09 -30.51
CA SER A 27 -23.11 -12.50 -30.15
C SER A 27 -22.00 -12.76 -29.11
N LYS A 28 -22.29 -13.67 -28.17
CA LYS A 28 -21.41 -14.04 -27.04
C LYS A 28 -21.00 -15.52 -27.17
N PRO A 29 -19.78 -15.92 -26.76
CA PRO A 29 -18.75 -15.12 -26.09
C PRO A 29 -17.94 -14.20 -27.03
N HIS A 30 -18.01 -14.44 -28.34
CA HIS A 30 -17.30 -13.65 -29.35
C HIS A 30 -18.24 -13.25 -30.49
N CYS A 31 -18.06 -12.03 -31.00
CA CYS A 31 -18.88 -11.51 -32.09
C CYS A 31 -18.61 -12.25 -33.42
N ASN A 32 -19.64 -12.62 -34.19
CA ASN A 32 -19.44 -13.32 -35.48
C ASN A 32 -18.66 -12.46 -36.47
N ARG A 33 -18.79 -11.14 -36.40
CA ARG A 33 -18.03 -10.23 -37.26
C ARG A 33 -16.52 -10.28 -36.98
N CYS A 34 -16.14 -10.61 -35.74
CA CYS A 34 -14.77 -10.79 -35.29
C CYS A 34 -14.23 -12.15 -35.74
N LEU A 35 -15.05 -13.20 -35.56
CA LEU A 35 -14.74 -14.57 -35.96
C LEU A 35 -14.56 -14.71 -37.47
N LYS A 36 -15.49 -14.18 -38.28
CA LYS A 36 -15.40 -14.21 -39.75
C LYS A 36 -14.20 -13.44 -40.29
N ALA A 37 -13.84 -12.34 -39.62
CA ALA A 37 -12.65 -11.56 -39.97
C ALA A 37 -11.35 -12.22 -39.48
N ARG A 38 -11.41 -13.41 -38.85
CA ARG A 38 -10.29 -14.11 -38.20
C ARG A 38 -9.48 -13.21 -37.26
N ARG A 39 -10.16 -12.35 -36.50
CA ARG A 39 -9.55 -11.45 -35.51
C ARG A 39 -10.02 -11.77 -34.10
N ARG A 40 -9.14 -11.56 -33.12
CA ARG A 40 -9.46 -11.71 -31.70
C ARG A 40 -10.56 -10.72 -31.27
N CYS A 41 -11.67 -11.24 -30.78
CA CYS A 41 -12.73 -10.44 -30.16
C CYS A 41 -12.32 -10.08 -28.73
N LEU A 42 -12.12 -8.78 -28.45
CA LEU A 42 -11.69 -8.27 -27.14
C LEU A 42 -12.84 -8.21 -26.11
N GLY A 43 -13.98 -8.86 -26.40
CA GLY A 43 -15.14 -8.91 -25.52
C GLY A 43 -15.96 -7.62 -25.47
N TYR A 44 -17.03 -7.66 -24.67
CA TYR A 44 -17.95 -6.53 -24.45
C TYR A 44 -17.51 -5.74 -23.22
N SER A 45 -17.53 -4.41 -23.31
CA SER A 45 -17.28 -3.54 -22.16
C SER A 45 -18.45 -3.65 -21.19
N VAL A 46 -18.21 -4.14 -19.98
CA VAL A 46 -19.20 -4.08 -18.90
C VAL A 46 -19.28 -2.63 -18.46
N THR A 47 -20.29 -1.90 -18.93
CA THR A 47 -20.64 -0.61 -18.32
C THR A 47 -21.42 -0.93 -17.06
N THR A 48 -20.73 -1.03 -15.93
CA THR A 48 -21.38 -0.91 -14.63
C THR A 48 -21.88 0.53 -14.56
N LYS A 49 -23.18 0.71 -14.78
CA LYS A 49 -23.85 1.97 -14.54
C LYS A 49 -23.80 2.25 -13.05
N ASP A 50 -23.49 3.50 -12.74
CA ASP A 50 -23.37 4.08 -11.41
C ASP A 50 -24.67 3.95 -10.62
N ASP A 51 -24.57 3.41 -9.41
CA ASP A 51 -25.45 3.72 -8.29
C ASP A 51 -24.54 4.15 -7.11
N ALA A 52 -24.95 5.23 -6.46
CA ALA A 52 -24.16 6.04 -5.57
C ALA A 52 -23.67 5.33 -4.29
N SER A 53 -22.40 5.52 -3.95
CA SER A 53 -21.98 5.95 -2.60
C SER A 53 -20.49 6.32 -2.60
N SER A 54 -20.23 7.51 -2.06
CA SER A 54 -18.94 8.15 -1.74
C SER A 54 -17.66 7.29 -1.84
N SER A 55 -16.77 7.64 -2.76
CA SER A 55 -15.35 7.32 -2.62
C SER A 55 -14.50 8.40 -3.32
N PRO A 56 -13.67 9.19 -2.59
CA PRO A 56 -12.99 10.38 -3.13
C PRO A 56 -11.73 10.06 -3.95
N VAL A 57 -11.66 8.88 -4.57
CA VAL A 57 -10.40 8.35 -5.14
C VAL A 57 -10.16 8.84 -6.58
N ALA A 58 -11.17 9.38 -7.26
CA ALA A 58 -11.05 9.85 -8.64
C ALA A 58 -10.40 11.24 -8.78
N PHE A 59 -10.25 12.02 -7.70
CA PHE A 59 -9.60 13.34 -7.76
C PHE A 59 -8.06 13.28 -7.67
N LEU A 60 -7.47 12.15 -7.26
CA LEU A 60 -6.02 12.04 -7.06
C LEU A 60 -5.20 11.66 -8.30
N VAL A 61 -5.81 11.55 -9.49
CA VAL A 61 -5.12 11.11 -10.72
C VAL A 61 -4.64 12.29 -11.59
N MET A 62 -4.84 13.54 -11.20
CA MET A 62 -4.36 14.73 -11.94
C MET A 62 -3.41 15.62 -11.12
N ALA A 63 -2.37 15.02 -10.55
CA ALA A 63 -1.15 15.73 -10.14
C ALA A 63 0.07 15.23 -10.93
N GLN A 64 -0.04 15.19 -12.25
CA GLN A 64 1.12 15.16 -13.13
C GLN A 64 1.56 16.62 -13.32
N GLY A 65 2.52 17.10 -12.50
CA GLY A 65 3.09 18.42 -12.77
C GLY A 65 3.83 19.20 -11.66
N SER A 66 3.94 18.74 -10.41
CA SER A 66 4.66 19.52 -9.37
C SER A 66 5.94 18.83 -8.88
N ASN A 67 7.11 19.41 -9.21
CA ASN A 67 8.44 19.24 -8.59
C ASN A 67 8.88 17.82 -8.18
N ARG A 68 9.42 17.06 -9.15
CA ARG A 68 10.18 15.81 -8.92
C ARG A 68 11.29 15.95 -7.83
N PRO A 69 12.14 17.00 -7.81
CA PRO A 69 13.25 17.09 -6.85
C PRO A 69 12.80 17.30 -5.39
N GLU A 70 11.70 18.02 -5.21
CA GLU A 70 11.17 18.39 -3.90
C GLU A 70 10.39 17.23 -3.25
N CYS A 71 9.64 16.47 -4.08
CA CYS A 71 9.04 15.20 -3.69
C CYS A 71 10.11 14.19 -3.26
N ASP A 72 11.23 14.11 -3.98
CA ASP A 72 12.37 13.25 -3.62
C ASP A 72 13.08 13.72 -2.35
N ALA A 73 13.32 15.03 -2.18
CA ALA A 73 13.89 15.57 -0.94
C ALA A 73 12.97 15.35 0.28
N LYS A 74 11.65 15.45 0.10
CA LYS A 74 10.67 15.17 1.14
C LYS A 74 10.58 13.68 1.48
N ALA A 75 10.56 12.83 0.47
CA ALA A 75 10.63 11.38 0.63
C ALA A 75 11.90 10.97 1.40
N ARG A 76 13.06 11.56 1.07
CA ARG A 76 14.32 11.35 1.81
C ARG A 76 14.21 11.78 3.27
N ARG A 77 13.67 12.96 3.56
CA ARG A 77 13.46 13.43 4.95
C ARG A 77 12.50 12.52 5.73
N ALA A 78 11.41 12.10 5.10
CA ALA A 78 10.44 11.19 5.71
C ALA A 78 11.08 9.82 5.99
N PHE A 79 11.86 9.29 5.05
CA PHE A 79 12.58 8.04 5.24
C PHE A 79 13.63 8.14 6.36
N GLN A 80 14.40 9.22 6.38
CA GLN A 80 15.38 9.50 7.45
C GLN A 80 14.70 9.57 8.82
N PHE A 81 13.54 10.22 8.90
CA PHE A 81 12.73 10.26 10.11
C PHE A 81 12.27 8.87 10.56
N PHE A 82 11.82 8.02 9.62
CA PHE A 82 11.49 6.62 9.94
C PHE A 82 12.68 5.90 10.58
N TYR A 83 13.84 6.03 9.93
CA TYR A 83 15.08 5.41 10.36
C TYR A 83 15.45 5.84 11.79
N GLU A 84 15.48 7.15 12.04
CA GLU A 84 15.79 7.71 13.35
C GLU A 84 14.82 7.24 14.43
N VAL A 85 13.53 7.13 14.12
CA VAL A 85 12.55 6.63 15.09
C VAL A 85 12.70 5.13 15.33
N CYS A 86 12.95 4.33 14.30
CA CYS A 86 13.24 2.91 14.44
C CYS A 86 14.50 2.69 15.28
N GLN A 87 15.54 3.51 15.10
CA GLN A 87 16.76 3.47 15.90
C GLN A 87 16.57 3.96 17.34
N ALA A 88 15.89 5.09 17.58
CA ALA A 88 15.71 5.64 18.93
C ALA A 88 14.89 4.71 19.83
N SER A 89 14.02 3.91 19.23
CA SER A 89 13.20 2.93 19.95
C SER A 89 13.96 1.70 20.44
N PHE A 90 15.21 1.53 20.01
CA PHE A 90 16.10 0.43 20.33
C PHE A 90 16.54 0.41 21.80
N SER A 91 16.52 1.54 22.52
CA SER A 91 17.09 1.60 23.87
C SER A 91 16.16 1.11 24.99
N ARG A 92 14.86 0.84 24.73
CA ARG A 92 13.90 0.54 25.80
C ARG A 92 12.94 -0.65 25.62
N TYR A 93 12.70 -1.21 24.43
CA TYR A 93 11.67 -2.26 24.28
C TYR A 93 12.00 -3.36 23.24
N GLU A 94 12.14 -4.59 23.76
CA GLU A 94 11.81 -5.92 23.21
C GLU A 94 12.44 -6.49 21.90
N LYS A 95 12.54 -7.84 21.91
CA LYS A 95 13.07 -8.79 20.91
C LYS A 95 12.55 -8.68 19.45
N ASN A 96 11.65 -7.74 19.16
CA ASN A 96 11.01 -7.58 17.84
C ASN A 96 11.65 -6.47 16.99
N SER A 97 12.78 -5.90 17.43
CA SER A 97 13.41 -4.75 16.74
C SER A 97 13.83 -5.07 15.30
N ALA A 98 14.21 -6.32 15.00
CA ALA A 98 14.74 -6.71 13.71
C ALA A 98 13.77 -6.51 12.54
N VAL A 99 12.46 -6.67 12.77
CA VAL A 99 11.45 -6.47 11.73
C VAL A 99 11.48 -5.01 11.24
N TRP A 100 11.54 -4.04 12.15
CA TRP A 100 11.52 -2.62 11.80
C TRP A 100 12.90 -2.10 11.38
N THR A 101 13.95 -2.46 12.12
CA THR A 101 15.30 -1.90 11.91
C THR A 101 16.09 -2.60 10.81
N ARG A 102 15.68 -3.80 10.39
CA ARG A 102 16.35 -4.55 9.32
C ARG A 102 15.39 -4.88 8.21
N MET A 103 14.31 -5.61 8.49
CA MET A 103 13.49 -6.17 7.43
C MET A 103 12.70 -5.11 6.65
N VAL A 104 12.01 -4.19 7.33
CA VAL A 104 11.29 -3.09 6.69
C VAL A 104 12.23 -2.18 5.91
N LEU A 105 13.38 -1.83 6.49
CA LEU A 105 14.38 -1.00 5.81
C LEU A 105 14.95 -1.70 4.57
N GLN A 106 15.39 -2.95 4.68
CA GLN A 106 15.88 -3.71 3.52
C GLN A 106 14.80 -3.86 2.44
N ALA A 107 13.58 -4.23 2.84
CA ALA A 107 12.47 -4.35 1.90
C ALA A 107 12.12 -3.01 1.23
N SER A 108 12.30 -1.87 1.91
CA SER A 108 12.07 -0.56 1.30
C SER A 108 13.09 -0.20 0.20
N HIS A 109 14.30 -0.76 0.23
CA HIS A 109 15.28 -0.60 -0.84
C HIS A 109 14.97 -1.49 -2.04
N CYS A 110 14.37 -2.66 -1.81
CA CYS A 110 14.11 -3.64 -2.88
C CYS A 110 12.70 -3.56 -3.47
N GLU A 111 11.73 -3.04 -2.72
CA GLU A 111 10.31 -3.08 -3.07
C GLU A 111 9.69 -1.68 -3.01
N GLU A 112 9.28 -1.17 -4.18
CA GLU A 112 8.70 0.17 -4.32
C GLU A 112 7.45 0.37 -3.46
N SER A 113 6.61 -0.65 -3.30
CA SER A 113 5.41 -0.57 -2.45
C SER A 113 5.77 -0.31 -0.98
N ILE A 114 6.79 -1.00 -0.47
CA ILE A 114 7.27 -0.85 0.92
C ILE A 114 7.90 0.53 1.11
N LYS A 115 8.72 0.98 0.16
CA LYS A 115 9.28 2.34 0.15
C LYS A 115 8.20 3.40 0.31
N HIS A 116 7.13 3.30 -0.49
CA HIS A 116 6.01 4.23 -0.42
C HIS A 116 5.26 4.15 0.92
N LEU A 117 5.07 2.97 1.50
CA LEU A 117 4.44 2.83 2.82
C LEU A 117 5.28 3.41 3.96
N VAL A 118 6.62 3.22 3.93
CA VAL A 118 7.53 3.81 4.91
C VAL A 118 7.46 5.34 4.86
N ILE A 119 7.50 5.93 3.68
CA ILE A 119 7.35 7.38 3.50
C ILE A 119 5.99 7.84 4.00
N ALA A 120 4.91 7.12 3.67
CA ALA A 120 3.56 7.48 4.10
C ALA A 120 3.43 7.48 5.64
N ALA A 121 3.88 6.40 6.31
CA ALA A 121 3.86 6.30 7.77
C ALA A 121 4.65 7.44 8.42
N SER A 122 5.77 7.81 7.82
CA SER A 122 6.64 8.88 8.31
C SER A 122 6.05 10.27 8.15
N CYS A 123 5.46 10.57 6.99
CA CYS A 123 4.71 11.80 6.78
C CYS A 123 3.57 11.95 7.78
N LEU A 124 2.87 10.85 8.07
CA LEU A 124 1.79 10.84 9.05
C LEU A 124 2.31 11.04 10.49
N GLY A 125 3.42 10.40 10.86
CA GLY A 125 4.08 10.62 12.15
C GLY A 125 4.56 12.07 12.33
N LEU A 126 5.16 12.67 11.30
CA LEU A 126 5.55 14.08 11.29
C LEU A 126 4.34 15.02 11.43
N CYS A 127 3.25 14.71 10.72
CA CYS A 127 1.99 15.44 10.83
C CYS A 127 1.45 15.41 12.27
N ARG A 128 1.46 14.24 12.93
CA ARG A 128 1.08 14.13 14.35
C ARG A 128 1.99 14.93 15.27
N ARG A 129 3.32 14.86 15.10
CA ARG A 129 4.26 15.66 15.92
C ARG A 129 4.04 17.16 15.81
N ARG A 130 3.58 17.64 14.65
CA ARG A 130 3.31 19.06 14.37
C ARG A 130 1.92 19.52 14.81
N GLY A 131 1.16 18.69 15.55
CA GLY A 131 -0.16 19.06 16.06
C GLY A 131 -1.35 18.50 15.26
N GLY A 132 -1.12 17.48 14.43
CA GLY A 132 -2.19 16.74 13.73
C GLY A 132 -2.51 17.26 12.32
N PRO A 133 -3.49 16.65 11.64
CA PRO A 133 -3.86 16.99 10.28
C PRO A 133 -4.63 18.31 10.26
N THR A 134 -3.92 19.43 10.16
CA THR A 134 -4.51 20.62 9.55
C THR A 134 -4.74 20.28 8.08
N SER A 135 -5.92 20.58 7.52
CA SER A 135 -6.31 20.20 6.15
C SER A 135 -5.40 20.78 5.05
N ALA A 136 -4.43 21.63 5.42
CA ALA A 136 -3.40 22.20 4.56
C ALA A 136 -1.97 21.72 4.90
N SER A 137 -1.80 20.74 5.79
CA SER A 137 -0.48 20.19 6.09
C SER A 137 0.06 19.45 4.88
N GLU A 138 1.14 19.98 4.30
CA GLU A 138 1.84 19.35 3.18
C GLU A 138 2.20 17.89 3.48
N ASP A 139 2.45 17.55 4.74
CA ASP A 139 2.79 16.20 5.19
C ASP A 139 1.61 15.23 5.01
N PHE A 140 0.38 15.68 5.27
CA PHE A 140 -0.82 14.87 5.04
C PHE A 140 -1.07 14.63 3.54
N THR A 141 -0.85 15.64 2.69
CA THR A 141 -0.92 15.48 1.23
C THR A 141 0.09 14.47 0.71
N SER A 142 1.33 14.52 1.21
CA SER A 142 2.36 13.53 0.87
C SER A 142 2.01 12.14 1.38
N PHE A 143 1.45 12.02 2.58
CA PHE A 143 0.91 10.76 3.07
C PHE A 143 -0.11 10.16 2.08
N LEU A 144 -1.13 10.92 1.67
CA LEU A 144 -2.16 10.43 0.74
C LEU A 144 -1.57 9.95 -0.59
N PHE A 145 -0.63 10.71 -1.15
CA PHE A 145 0.04 10.36 -2.41
C PHE A 145 0.83 9.05 -2.29
N HIS A 146 1.72 8.95 -1.29
CA HIS A 146 2.55 7.77 -1.11
C HIS A 146 1.73 6.55 -0.70
N HIS A 147 0.73 6.72 0.16
CA HIS A 147 -0.18 5.65 0.58
C HIS A 147 -0.97 5.10 -0.61
N GLY A 148 -1.63 5.96 -1.40
CA GLY A 148 -2.38 5.53 -2.58
C GLY A 148 -1.49 4.83 -3.62
N ARG A 149 -0.27 5.33 -3.85
CA ARG A 149 0.69 4.71 -4.76
C ARG A 149 1.14 3.34 -4.27
N ALA A 150 1.39 3.16 -2.98
CA ALA A 150 1.71 1.85 -2.42
C ALA A 150 0.58 0.83 -2.65
N LEU A 151 -0.67 1.19 -2.36
CA LEU A 151 -1.81 0.31 -2.56
C LEU A 151 -2.01 -0.05 -4.05
N ALA A 152 -1.77 0.90 -4.96
CA ALA A 152 -1.81 0.65 -6.39
C ALA A 152 -0.70 -0.33 -6.85
N LEU A 153 0.51 -0.25 -6.25
CA LEU A 153 1.60 -1.19 -6.53
C LEU A 153 1.30 -2.58 -5.97
N LEU A 154 0.79 -2.67 -4.74
CA LEU A 154 0.44 -3.95 -4.10
C LEU A 154 -0.70 -4.67 -4.85
N SER A 155 -1.72 -3.93 -5.30
CA SER A 155 -2.85 -4.53 -6.03
C SER A 155 -2.48 -5.06 -7.42
N ARG A 156 -1.42 -4.52 -8.04
CA ARG A 156 -0.90 -4.98 -9.34
C ARG A 156 0.21 -6.04 -9.18
N GLY A 157 0.78 -6.17 -7.99
CA GLY A 157 1.88 -7.07 -7.69
C GLY A 157 1.44 -8.53 -7.51
N GLN A 158 2.39 -9.45 -7.73
CA GLN A 158 2.20 -10.88 -7.45
C GLN A 158 2.58 -11.18 -5.99
N TRP A 159 1.80 -10.66 -5.05
CA TRP A 159 2.07 -10.80 -3.60
C TRP A 159 2.09 -12.25 -3.12
N GLN A 160 1.44 -13.16 -3.83
CA GLN A 160 1.45 -14.61 -3.55
C GLN A 160 2.86 -15.22 -3.66
N LYS A 161 3.73 -14.62 -4.49
CA LYS A 161 5.13 -15.09 -4.67
C LYS A 161 6.10 -14.53 -3.65
N LYS A 162 5.69 -13.50 -2.90
CA LYS A 162 6.52 -12.77 -1.93
C LYS A 162 5.71 -12.49 -0.65
N PRO A 163 5.38 -13.53 0.13
CA PRO A 163 4.57 -13.40 1.34
C PRO A 163 5.19 -12.44 2.37
N SER A 164 6.52 -12.42 2.51
CA SER A 164 7.22 -11.49 3.40
C SER A 164 6.93 -10.01 3.07
N VAL A 165 6.90 -9.63 1.79
CA VAL A 165 6.64 -8.25 1.35
C VAL A 165 5.21 -7.82 1.71
N ILE A 166 4.20 -8.64 1.41
CA ILE A 166 2.82 -8.27 1.72
C ILE A 166 2.56 -8.24 3.23
N LEU A 167 3.23 -9.09 4.02
CA LEU A 167 3.13 -9.07 5.48
C LEU A 167 3.77 -7.82 6.08
N LEU A 168 4.95 -7.40 5.58
CA LEU A 168 5.55 -6.12 5.97
C LEU A 168 4.67 -4.93 5.56
N ALA A 169 4.04 -4.98 4.39
CA ALA A 169 3.07 -3.99 3.96
C ALA A 169 1.87 -3.92 4.91
N CYS A 170 1.32 -5.07 5.33
CA CYS A 170 0.26 -5.13 6.34
C CYS A 170 0.71 -4.47 7.65
N LEU A 171 1.91 -4.76 8.18
CA LEU A 171 2.41 -4.11 9.40
C LEU A 171 2.50 -2.58 9.27
N LEU A 172 3.03 -2.08 8.15
CA LEU A 172 3.12 -0.64 7.88
C LEU A 172 1.73 0.01 7.73
N LEU A 173 0.75 -0.70 7.18
CA LEU A 173 -0.63 -0.23 7.08
C LEU A 173 -1.33 -0.21 8.44
N VAL A 174 -1.05 -1.19 9.32
CA VAL A 174 -1.51 -1.16 10.72
C VAL A 174 -0.92 0.06 11.43
N LEU A 175 0.38 0.32 11.27
CA LEU A 175 1.04 1.52 11.80
C LEU A 175 0.38 2.81 11.30
N CYS A 176 0.06 2.89 10.01
CA CYS A 176 -0.66 4.04 9.45
C CYS A 176 -2.07 4.18 10.04
N GLY A 177 -2.78 3.08 10.31
CA GLY A 177 -4.09 3.10 10.96
C GLY A 177 -4.00 3.65 12.39
N GLN A 178 -3.05 3.16 13.18
CA GLN A 178 -2.79 3.66 14.54
C GLN A 178 -2.42 5.15 14.55
N LEU A 179 -1.56 5.58 13.63
CA LEU A 179 -1.19 6.99 13.49
C LEU A 179 -2.34 7.88 12.94
N GLN A 180 -3.44 7.31 12.46
CA GLN A 180 -4.66 8.03 12.11
C GLN A 180 -5.74 7.95 13.19
N ASP A 181 -5.46 7.28 14.33
CA ASP A 181 -6.47 6.90 15.34
C ASP A 181 -7.65 6.12 14.74
N ARG A 182 -7.37 5.34 13.67
CA ARG A 182 -8.32 4.48 12.94
C ARG A 182 -8.05 3.02 13.29
N ASP A 183 -8.42 2.65 14.51
CA ASP A 183 -8.23 1.30 15.04
C ASP A 183 -8.97 0.22 14.22
N ASP A 184 -10.09 0.59 13.59
CA ASP A 184 -10.85 -0.26 12.69
C ASP A 184 -10.01 -0.69 11.47
N LEU A 185 -9.30 0.25 10.84
CA LEU A 185 -8.42 -0.05 9.72
C LEU A 185 -7.18 -0.83 10.17
N ALA A 186 -6.62 -0.45 11.30
CA ALA A 186 -5.48 -1.16 11.89
C ALA A 186 -5.85 -2.64 12.13
N ALA A 187 -7.02 -2.91 12.71
CA ALA A 187 -7.54 -4.25 12.92
C ALA A 187 -7.75 -5.02 11.61
N GLN A 188 -8.31 -4.37 10.58
CA GLN A 188 -8.50 -5.00 9.26
C GLN A 188 -7.18 -5.47 8.64
N HIS A 189 -6.14 -4.63 8.67
CA HIS A 189 -4.82 -5.00 8.13
C HIS A 189 -4.12 -6.05 8.98
N ALA A 190 -4.28 -6.02 10.31
CA ALA A 190 -3.77 -7.06 11.20
C ALA A 190 -4.43 -8.41 10.92
N GLN A 191 -5.76 -8.44 10.74
CA GLN A 191 -6.50 -9.66 10.43
C GLN A 191 -6.16 -10.19 9.04
N ALA A 192 -5.99 -9.33 8.04
CA ALA A 192 -5.56 -9.72 6.71
C ALA A 192 -4.17 -10.40 6.75
N GLY A 193 -3.21 -9.81 7.46
CA GLY A 193 -1.88 -10.41 7.63
C GLY A 193 -1.92 -11.76 8.34
N LYS A 194 -2.71 -11.91 9.41
CA LYS A 194 -2.91 -13.20 10.10
C LYS A 194 -3.51 -14.27 9.19
N LYS A 195 -4.47 -13.90 8.32
CA LYS A 195 -5.03 -14.83 7.33
C LYS A 195 -3.98 -15.30 6.32
N ILE A 196 -3.14 -14.38 5.83
CA ILE A 196 -2.04 -14.71 4.92
C ILE A 196 -1.04 -15.65 5.60
N LEU A 197 -0.65 -15.39 6.85
CA LEU A 197 0.22 -16.27 7.63
C LEU A 197 -0.38 -17.68 7.80
N ALA A 198 -1.66 -17.76 8.18
CA ALA A 198 -2.34 -19.05 8.33
C ALA A 198 -2.34 -19.85 7.02
N SER A 199 -2.68 -19.21 5.90
CA SER A 199 -2.62 -19.87 4.59
C SER A 199 -1.21 -20.33 4.24
N HIS A 200 -0.19 -19.51 4.51
CA HIS A 200 1.21 -19.87 4.25
C HIS A 200 1.69 -21.09 5.06
N TYR A 201 1.32 -21.17 6.35
CA TYR A 201 1.67 -22.32 7.18
C TYR A 201 0.89 -23.59 6.82
N ILE A 202 -0.38 -23.47 6.42
CA ILE A 202 -1.19 -24.62 5.95
C ILE A 202 -0.63 -25.19 4.65
N ASP A 203 -0.31 -24.32 3.67
CA ASP A 203 0.28 -24.75 2.40
C ASP A 203 1.66 -25.38 2.62
N GLY A 204 2.46 -24.88 3.58
CA GLY A 204 3.74 -25.46 3.96
C GLY A 204 3.63 -26.80 4.70
N GLY A 205 2.60 -26.99 5.51
CA GLY A 205 2.37 -28.24 6.27
C GLY A 205 1.93 -29.43 5.41
N LEU A 206 1.23 -29.17 4.29
CA LEU A 206 0.84 -30.21 3.33
C LEU A 206 2.04 -30.77 2.53
N HIS A 207 3.14 -30.01 2.42
CA HIS A 207 4.35 -30.38 1.67
C HIS A 207 5.48 -30.78 2.64
N SER A 208 5.21 -31.77 3.50
CA SER A 208 6.16 -32.25 4.52
C SER A 208 7.54 -32.62 3.93
N HIS A 209 8.57 -32.14 4.65
CA HIS A 209 10.00 -32.50 4.65
C HIS A 209 11.06 -31.66 3.90
N ALA A 210 10.75 -30.58 3.17
CA ALA A 210 11.84 -29.79 2.55
C ALA A 210 11.64 -28.28 2.33
N HIS A 211 10.50 -27.68 2.65
CA HIS A 211 10.40 -26.22 2.59
C HIS A 211 10.96 -25.60 3.87
N MET A 212 12.17 -25.04 3.78
CA MET A 212 12.70 -24.16 4.81
C MET A 212 11.63 -23.13 5.14
N ILE A 213 11.13 -23.16 6.37
CA ILE A 213 10.31 -22.08 6.92
C ILE A 213 11.16 -20.82 6.78
N ASP A 214 10.65 -19.82 6.06
CA ASP A 214 11.38 -18.57 5.85
C ASP A 214 11.55 -17.89 7.22
N PRO A 215 12.78 -17.79 7.77
CA PRO A 215 13.00 -17.25 9.11
C PRO A 215 12.52 -15.79 9.22
N ALA A 216 12.45 -15.07 8.09
CA ALA A 216 11.90 -13.73 8.06
C ALA A 216 10.37 -13.75 8.29
N ILE A 217 9.65 -14.73 7.74
CA ILE A 217 8.21 -14.87 7.95
C ILE A 217 7.92 -15.20 9.42
N ASP A 218 8.74 -16.03 10.07
CA ASP A 218 8.60 -16.31 11.50
C ASP A 218 8.85 -15.07 12.37
N GLU A 219 9.90 -14.29 12.08
CA GLU A 219 10.14 -13.00 12.75
C GLU A 219 8.92 -12.06 12.62
N ILE A 220 8.33 -11.99 11.43
CA ILE A 220 7.11 -11.21 11.19
C ILE A 220 5.89 -11.81 11.93
N ALA A 221 5.73 -13.13 11.94
CA ALA A 221 4.64 -13.81 12.61
C ALA A 221 4.63 -13.55 14.12
N VAL A 222 5.80 -13.47 14.75
CA VAL A 222 5.94 -13.07 16.17
C VAL A 222 5.36 -11.67 16.39
N VAL A 223 5.56 -10.72 15.48
CA VAL A 223 4.94 -9.38 15.58
C VAL A 223 3.42 -9.49 15.48
N PHE A 224 2.89 -10.19 14.48
CA PHE A 224 1.45 -10.37 14.31
C PHE A 224 0.78 -11.08 15.49
N SER A 225 1.48 -12.00 16.16
CA SER A 225 0.96 -12.70 17.36
C SER A 225 0.69 -11.73 18.52
N LYS A 226 1.45 -10.64 18.62
CA LYS A 226 1.30 -9.60 19.65
C LYS A 226 0.25 -8.53 19.30
N LEU A 227 -0.18 -8.47 18.03
CA LEU A 227 -1.27 -7.59 17.61
C LEU A 227 -2.60 -8.19 18.06
N ASN A 228 -2.99 -7.86 19.29
CA ASN A 228 -4.29 -8.26 19.84
C ASN A 228 -5.41 -7.44 19.20
N ILE A 229 -6.29 -8.12 18.46
CA ILE A 229 -7.39 -7.53 17.69
C ILE A 229 -8.66 -7.37 18.55
N ASP A 230 -8.73 -8.00 19.74
CA ASP A 230 -9.99 -8.21 20.49
C ASP A 230 -10.10 -7.52 21.87
N ARG A 231 -9.25 -6.56 22.24
CA ARG A 231 -9.37 -5.91 23.57
C ARG A 231 -10.45 -4.81 23.54
N LYS A 232 -11.63 -5.10 24.12
CA LYS A 232 -12.65 -4.12 24.57
C LYS A 232 -12.16 -3.17 25.68
N ASP A 233 -10.92 -3.31 26.12
CA ASP A 233 -10.42 -2.79 27.40
C ASP A 233 -9.51 -1.55 27.24
N GLY A 234 -9.68 -0.78 26.15
CA GLY A 234 -9.01 0.51 25.92
C GLY A 234 -7.47 0.51 25.83
N SER A 235 -6.83 -0.64 25.98
CA SER A 235 -5.38 -0.81 26.00
C SER A 235 -4.91 -1.35 24.65
N SER A 236 -4.75 -0.44 23.68
CA SER A 236 -4.21 -0.73 22.35
C SER A 236 -2.71 -1.02 22.46
N LEU A 237 -2.23 -2.11 21.83
CA LEU A 237 -0.79 -2.32 21.69
C LEU A 237 -0.32 -1.37 20.58
N HIS A 238 0.16 -0.21 21.03
CA HIS A 238 0.61 0.84 20.14
C HIS A 238 1.91 0.39 19.47
N MET A 239 1.85 -0.11 18.24
CA MET A 239 3.04 -0.38 17.44
C MET A 239 3.72 0.91 17.03
N ALA A 240 2.98 2.02 16.99
CA ALA A 240 3.62 3.30 16.73
C ALA A 240 4.58 3.63 17.87
N MET A 241 5.85 3.71 17.47
CA MET A 241 6.94 3.97 18.38
C MET A 241 6.75 5.30 19.12
N PRO A 242 7.24 5.43 20.37
CA PRO A 242 7.17 6.69 21.13
C PRO A 242 7.68 7.91 20.34
N GLY A 243 8.71 7.73 19.52
CA GLY A 243 9.18 8.75 18.59
C GLY A 243 8.11 9.18 17.58
N MET A 244 7.40 8.26 16.92
CA MET A 244 6.32 8.60 15.98
C MET A 244 5.16 9.35 16.66
N LEU A 245 4.98 9.14 17.96
CA LEU A 245 3.99 9.81 18.80
C LEU A 245 4.43 11.21 19.31
N GLY A 246 5.64 11.65 18.99
CA GLY A 246 6.15 12.95 19.45
C GLY A 246 6.66 12.95 20.90
N LEU A 247 6.87 11.79 21.50
CA LEU A 247 7.52 11.69 22.80
C LEU A 247 9.03 11.96 22.66
N PRO A 248 9.67 12.68 23.61
CA PRO A 248 11.06 13.09 23.49
C PRO A 248 12.00 11.87 23.40
N GLY A 249 12.75 11.79 22.31
CA GLY A 249 13.83 10.82 22.11
C GLY A 249 15.21 11.48 22.37
N PRO A 250 16.21 10.71 22.82
CA PRO A 250 17.54 11.27 23.08
C PRO A 250 18.22 11.70 21.78
N PRO A 251 19.14 12.67 21.82
CA PRO A 251 19.94 13.07 20.67
C PRO A 251 20.88 11.91 20.29
N THR A 252 20.80 11.44 19.04
CA THR A 252 21.72 10.44 18.49
C THR A 252 22.57 11.07 17.40
N GLU A 253 23.88 11.19 17.66
CA GLU A 253 24.88 11.39 16.61
C GLU A 253 25.01 10.10 15.77
N LEU A 254 24.86 10.23 14.46
CA LEU A 254 24.87 9.10 13.51
C LEU A 254 26.30 8.64 13.18
N PRO A 255 26.63 7.33 13.26
CA PRO A 255 27.90 6.79 12.77
C PRO A 255 28.00 6.86 11.24
N THR A 256 29.17 7.28 10.73
CA THR A 256 29.48 7.60 9.33
C THR A 256 29.20 6.49 8.32
N THR A 257 29.26 5.22 8.71
CA THR A 257 28.95 4.06 7.86
C THR A 257 27.47 3.96 7.49
N THR A 258 26.58 4.57 8.30
CA THR A 258 25.13 4.62 8.04
C THR A 258 24.76 5.61 6.94
N GLN A 259 25.60 6.63 6.73
CA GLN A 259 25.34 7.65 5.72
C GLN A 259 25.38 7.06 4.30
N GLN A 260 26.21 6.06 4.04
CA GLN A 260 26.31 5.44 2.70
C GLN A 260 25.03 4.74 2.23
N LEU A 261 24.19 4.25 3.15
CA LEU A 261 22.86 3.69 2.82
C LEU A 261 21.81 4.79 2.55
N ILE A 262 22.02 5.99 3.08
CA ILE A 262 21.14 7.16 2.86
C ILE A 262 21.43 7.82 1.50
N TRP A 263 22.67 7.76 1.02
CA TRP A 263 23.11 8.39 -0.25
C TRP A 263 22.87 7.53 -1.50
N SER A 264 22.41 6.29 -1.36
CA SER A 264 22.07 5.40 -2.50
C SER A 264 20.60 5.50 -2.91
N PHE A 265 19.89 6.55 -2.46
CA PHE A 265 18.52 6.93 -2.80
C PHE A 265 18.45 8.01 -3.89
#